data_AF-A0A4P6MQH7-F1
#
_entry.id   AF-A0A4P6MQH7-F1
#
_cell.length_a   1.000
_cell.length_b   1.000
_cell.length_c   1.000
_cell.angle_alpha   90.00
_cell.angle_beta   90.00
_cell.angle_gamma   90.00
#
_symmetry.space_group_name_H-M   'P 1'
#
loop_
_entity.id
_entity.type
_entity.pdbx_description
1 polymer ?
#
loop_
_entity_poly.entity_id
_entity_poly.type
_entity_poly.pdbx_seq_one_letter_code
_entity_poly.pdbx_strand_id
1 'polypeptide(L)'
;MISEPGRDLLEEVLRQVVGQEAQIEWVDEGREWSAHARLVGAGGLVSHVLTSGEIQMARFEDPPCSTVILTSTDEDEVREALAKLARAVAEYSAGGGHVVQRKGLFGTRPVLVLRTTEGEWRIGKRSGTIPY
;
A
#
# COMPACT_ATOMS: atom_id res chain seq x y z
N MET A 1 11.27 14.18 21.35
CA MET A 1 10.37 13.65 20.31
C MET A 1 10.78 12.21 20.12
N ILE A 2 9.94 11.28 20.59
CA ILE A 2 10.19 9.85 20.38
C ILE A 2 9.58 9.58 19.02
N SER A 3 10.40 9.46 17.98
CA SER A 3 9.93 8.85 16.75
C SER A 3 9.56 7.41 17.06
N GLU A 4 8.36 7.01 16.69
CA GLU A 4 7.92 5.62 16.83
C GLU A 4 8.61 4.79 15.74
N PRO A 5 9.25 3.65 16.08
CA PRO A 5 10.11 2.91 15.15
C PRO A 5 9.39 2.50 13.84
N GLY A 6 8.07 2.30 13.88
CA GLY A 6 7.26 2.01 12.69
C GLY A 6 7.17 3.19 11.71
N ARG A 7 7.14 4.43 12.22
CA ARG A 7 7.08 5.64 11.38
C ARG A 7 8.40 5.89 10.67
N ASP A 8 9.53 5.77 11.38
CA ASP A 8 10.86 6.01 10.80
C ASP A 8 11.13 5.00 9.67
N LEU A 9 10.83 3.72 9.89
CA LEU A 9 10.98 2.68 8.88
C LEU A 9 10.07 2.92 7.67
N LEU A 10 8.79 3.24 7.91
CA LEU A 10 7.85 3.54 6.82
C LEU A 10 8.30 4.77 6.03
N GLU A 11 8.77 5.81 6.71
CA GLU A 11 9.28 7.03 6.07
C GLU A 11 10.49 6.75 5.18
N GLU A 12 11.46 5.97 5.67
CA GLU A 12 12.64 5.53 4.91
C GLU A 12 12.23 4.82 3.62
N VAL A 13 11.35 3.80 3.74
CA VAL A 13 10.87 3.00 2.61
C VAL A 13 10.12 3.86 1.60
N LEU A 14 9.20 4.71 2.04
CA LEU A 14 8.42 5.56 1.14
C LEU A 14 9.30 6.56 0.39
N ARG A 15 10.26 7.19 1.07
CA ARG A 15 11.20 8.11 0.42
C ARG A 15 12.07 7.39 -0.61
N GLN A 16 12.50 6.16 -0.31
CA GLN A 16 13.34 5.38 -1.22
C GLN A 16 12.57 4.90 -2.45
N VAL A 17 11.32 4.46 -2.27
CA VAL A 17 10.55 3.76 -3.32
C VAL A 17 9.63 4.70 -4.10
N VAL A 18 8.87 5.54 -3.40
CA VAL A 18 7.89 6.45 -4.02
C VAL A 18 8.56 7.75 -4.47
N GLY A 19 9.64 8.17 -3.79
CA GLY A 19 10.42 9.33 -4.19
C GLY A 19 9.57 10.60 -4.32
N GLN A 20 9.56 11.21 -5.51
CA GLN A 20 8.78 12.43 -5.80
C GLN A 20 7.44 12.16 -6.53
N GLU A 21 7.04 10.90 -6.69
CA GLU A 21 5.84 10.54 -7.45
C GLU A 21 4.53 10.85 -6.70
N ALA A 22 4.61 11.04 -5.38
CA ALA A 22 3.46 11.40 -4.56
C ALA A 22 3.85 12.36 -3.44
N GLN A 23 2.90 13.23 -3.07
CA GLN A 23 2.98 13.99 -1.84
C GLN A 23 2.60 13.07 -0.67
N ILE A 24 3.49 12.98 0.33
CA ILE A 24 3.28 12.18 1.54
C ILE A 24 2.66 13.06 2.63
N GLU A 25 1.52 12.64 3.15
CA GLU A 25 0.82 13.22 4.28
C GLU A 25 0.74 12.18 5.40
N TRP A 26 1.25 12.52 6.59
CA TRP A 26 1.15 11.67 7.76
C TRP A 26 -0.23 11.83 8.39
N VAL A 27 -0.96 10.72 8.51
CA VAL A 27 -2.30 10.69 9.09
C VAL A 27 -2.18 10.27 10.56
N ASP A 28 -3.01 10.86 11.41
CA ASP A 28 -3.09 10.47 12.82
C ASP A 28 -3.43 8.99 12.92
N GLU A 29 -2.53 8.23 13.56
CA GLU A 29 -2.65 6.80 13.65
C GLU A 29 -3.73 6.46 14.68
N GLY A 30 -4.83 5.87 14.23
CA GLY A 30 -5.75 5.20 15.14
C GLY A 30 -5.00 4.12 15.93
N ARG A 31 -5.58 3.64 17.03
CA ARG A 31 -4.96 2.66 17.95
C ARG A 31 -4.49 1.33 17.32
N GLU A 32 -4.78 1.10 16.05
CA GLU A 32 -4.51 -0.15 15.33
C GLU A 32 -3.21 -0.12 14.52
N TRP A 33 -2.66 1.07 14.23
CA TRP A 33 -1.51 1.25 13.34
C TRP A 33 -0.37 1.95 14.08
N SER A 34 0.85 1.56 13.77
CA SER A 34 2.09 2.17 14.28
C SER A 34 2.67 3.23 13.33
N ALA A 35 2.15 3.30 12.10
CA ALA A 35 2.25 4.48 11.24
C ALA A 35 1.23 4.40 10.09
N HIS A 36 0.78 5.57 9.64
CA HIS A 36 -0.14 5.72 8.51
C HIS A 36 0.29 6.88 7.62
N ALA A 37 0.73 6.55 6.40
CA ALA A 37 1.01 7.52 5.36
C ALA A 37 -0.13 7.53 4.34
N ARG A 38 -0.61 8.73 4.00
CA ARG A 38 -1.48 9.00 2.86
C ARG A 38 -0.61 9.59 1.74
N LEU A 39 -0.79 9.09 0.53
CA LEU A 39 -0.03 9.50 -0.64
C LEU A 39 -0.99 10.00 -1.71
N VAL A 40 -0.70 11.18 -2.23
CA VAL A 40 -1.46 11.81 -3.32
C VAL A 40 -0.58 11.89 -4.56
N GLY A 41 -0.95 11.15 -5.59
CA GLY A 41 -0.23 11.06 -6.87
C GLY A 41 -0.84 11.91 -7.99
N ALA A 42 -0.41 11.62 -9.21
CA ALA A 42 -0.91 12.19 -10.44
C ALA A 42 -2.43 11.99 -10.59
N GLY A 43 -3.11 12.97 -11.19
CA GLY A 43 -4.55 12.92 -11.41
C GLY A 43 -5.38 12.94 -10.11
N GLY A 44 -4.78 13.21 -8.95
CA GLY A 44 -5.44 13.18 -7.66
C GLY A 44 -5.69 11.76 -7.13
N LEU A 45 -4.99 10.75 -7.65
CA LEU A 45 -5.07 9.38 -7.16
C LEU A 45 -4.54 9.30 -5.73
N VAL A 46 -5.34 8.74 -4.84
CA VAL A 46 -5.01 8.65 -3.41
C VAL A 46 -4.80 7.21 -3.01
N SER A 47 -3.69 6.99 -2.32
CA SER A 47 -3.37 5.71 -1.73
C SER A 47 -2.85 5.88 -0.30
N HIS A 48 -2.76 4.78 0.43
CA HIS A 48 -2.22 4.78 1.78
C HIS A 48 -1.29 3.59 1.97
N VAL A 49 -0.25 3.79 2.77
CA VAL A 49 0.54 2.70 3.33
C VAL A 49 0.43 2.75 4.84
N LEU A 50 0.10 1.61 5.44
CA LEU A 50 -0.07 1.46 6.88
C LEU A 50 0.80 0.31 7.38
N THR A 51 1.35 0.48 8.57
CA THR A 51 2.15 -0.54 9.26
C THR A 51 1.68 -0.71 10.69
N SER A 52 1.68 -1.94 11.17
CA SER A 52 1.41 -2.34 12.55
C SER A 52 2.11 -3.67 12.76
N GLY A 53 2.67 -3.94 13.95
CA GLY A 53 3.40 -5.17 14.33
C GLY A 53 3.61 -6.21 13.21
N GLU A 54 2.59 -7.04 12.95
CA GLU A 54 2.60 -8.15 11.97
C GLU A 54 1.76 -7.91 10.69
N ILE A 55 1.21 -6.70 10.51
CA ILE A 55 0.27 -6.37 9.44
C ILE A 55 0.74 -5.12 8.68
N GLN A 56 1.06 -5.31 7.41
CA GLN A 56 1.45 -4.25 6.48
C GLN A 56 0.38 -4.11 5.40
N MET A 57 -0.07 -2.90 5.09
CA MET A 57 -1.22 -2.69 4.22
C MET A 57 -1.02 -1.55 3.24
N ALA A 58 -1.50 -1.74 2.01
CA ALA A 58 -1.76 -0.66 1.07
C ALA A 58 -3.26 -0.53 0.76
N ARG A 59 -3.75 0.70 0.71
CA ARG A 59 -5.14 1.04 0.33
C ARG A 59 -5.13 2.00 -0.86
N PHE A 60 -6.13 1.88 -1.71
CA PHE A 60 -6.34 2.70 -2.90
C PHE A 60 -7.77 3.23 -2.85
N GLU A 61 -7.98 4.52 -3.09
CA GLU A 61 -9.30 5.13 -2.96
C GLU A 61 -10.17 4.97 -4.21
N ASP A 62 -9.58 4.95 -5.41
CA ASP A 62 -10.31 4.81 -6.67
C ASP A 62 -9.67 3.78 -7.63
N PRO A 63 -10.28 2.60 -7.83
CA PRO A 63 -11.42 2.08 -7.09
C PRO A 63 -11.02 1.69 -5.66
N PRO A 64 -11.96 1.68 -4.69
CA PRO A 64 -11.66 1.34 -3.30
C PRO A 64 -11.19 -0.12 -3.17
N CYS A 65 -9.90 -0.29 -3.00
CA CYS A 65 -9.19 -1.58 -3.00
C CYS A 65 -8.12 -1.60 -1.90
N SER A 66 -7.77 -2.79 -1.42
CA SER A 66 -6.67 -2.95 -0.47
C SER A 66 -5.96 -4.30 -0.59
N THR A 67 -4.69 -4.29 -0.22
CA THR A 67 -3.83 -5.47 -0.13
C THR A 67 -3.09 -5.48 1.19
N VAL A 68 -2.83 -6.67 1.71
CA VAL A 68 -2.20 -6.88 3.01
C VAL A 68 -1.09 -7.90 2.85
N ILE A 69 0.04 -7.63 3.48
CA ILE A 69 1.11 -8.59 3.70
C ILE A 69 1.21 -8.80 5.21
N LEU A 70 1.10 -10.06 5.63
CA LEU A 70 1.38 -10.46 7.00
C LEU A 70 2.88 -10.71 7.13
N THR A 71 3.47 -10.20 8.20
CA THR A 71 4.90 -10.35 8.50
C THR A 71 5.07 -10.87 9.92
N SER A 72 6.26 -11.36 10.27
CA SER A 72 6.66 -11.36 11.68
C SER A 72 6.97 -9.92 12.16
N THR A 73 7.48 -9.79 13.39
CA THR A 73 8.00 -8.53 13.93
C THR A 73 9.47 -8.28 13.56
N ASP A 74 10.07 -9.12 12.72
CA ASP A 74 11.42 -8.91 12.21
C ASP A 74 11.46 -7.69 11.28
N GLU A 75 12.41 -6.77 11.54
CA GLU A 75 12.48 -5.49 10.84
C GLU A 75 12.75 -5.66 9.35
N ASP A 76 13.59 -6.63 8.95
CA ASP A 76 13.95 -6.85 7.56
C ASP A 76 12.74 -7.39 6.77
N GLU A 77 11.96 -8.29 7.37
CA GLU A 77 10.71 -8.79 6.78
C GLU A 77 9.66 -7.67 6.64
N VAL A 78 9.50 -6.83 7.67
CA VAL A 78 8.60 -5.66 7.62
C VAL A 78 9.05 -4.68 6.54
N ARG A 79 10.35 -4.39 6.46
CA ARG A 79 10.96 -3.50 5.47
C ARG A 79 10.71 -4.02 4.05
N GLU A 80 10.91 -5.32 3.82
CA GLU A 80 10.65 -5.94 2.53
C GLU A 80 9.17 -5.83 2.15
N ALA A 81 8.27 -6.17 3.06
CA ALA A 81 6.83 -6.08 2.85
C ALA A 81 6.38 -4.65 2.53
N LEU A 82 6.87 -3.66 3.30
CA LEU A 82 6.59 -2.25 3.06
C LEU A 82 7.14 -1.78 1.71
N ALA A 83 8.33 -2.23 1.30
CA ALA A 83 8.88 -1.89 0.00
C ALA A 83 8.03 -2.43 -1.15
N LYS A 84 7.50 -3.66 -1.03
CA LYS A 84 6.57 -4.24 -2.02
C LYS A 84 5.29 -3.42 -2.13
N LEU A 85 4.69 -3.06 -0.99
CA LEU A 85 3.50 -2.23 -0.93
C LEU A 85 3.75 -0.82 -1.49
N ALA A 86 4.88 -0.21 -1.16
CA ALA A 86 5.28 1.10 -1.64
C ALA A 86 5.46 1.13 -3.17
N ARG A 87 5.97 0.06 -3.79
CA ARG A 87 6.06 -0.05 -5.27
C ARG A 87 4.70 -0.09 -5.94
N ALA A 88 3.74 -0.81 -5.35
CA ALA A 88 2.37 -0.82 -5.85
C ALA A 88 1.72 0.57 -5.71
N VAL A 89 1.97 1.25 -4.60
CA VAL A 89 1.52 2.63 -4.36
C VAL A 89 2.16 3.63 -5.33
N ALA A 90 3.46 3.50 -5.61
CA ALA A 90 4.19 4.32 -6.58
C ALA A 90 3.58 4.18 -7.98
N GLU A 91 3.43 2.94 -8.47
CA GLU A 91 2.80 2.66 -9.77
C GLU A 91 1.39 3.25 -9.86
N TYR A 92 0.57 3.07 -8.82
CA TYR A 92 -0.77 3.66 -8.78
C TYR A 92 -0.72 5.20 -8.77
N SER A 93 0.16 5.78 -7.96
CA SER A 93 0.32 7.24 -7.83
C SER A 93 0.80 7.88 -9.13
N ALA A 94 1.57 7.17 -9.95
CA ALA A 94 1.96 7.61 -11.28
C ALA A 94 0.81 7.59 -12.31
N GLY A 95 -0.40 7.15 -11.93
CA GLY A 95 -1.50 6.92 -12.86
C GLY A 95 -1.41 5.58 -13.59
N GLY A 96 -0.55 4.68 -13.11
CA GLY A 96 -0.39 3.33 -13.63
C GLY A 96 -1.52 2.40 -13.20
N GLY A 97 -1.48 1.20 -13.78
CA GLY A 97 -2.51 0.19 -13.60
C GLY A 97 -3.82 0.42 -14.35
N HIS A 98 -4.73 -0.56 -14.23
CA HIS A 98 -6.07 -0.50 -14.82
C HIS A 98 -7.06 -1.29 -13.99
N VAL A 99 -8.35 -1.01 -14.16
CA VAL A 99 -9.42 -1.69 -13.42
C VAL A 99 -10.05 -2.77 -14.30
N VAL A 100 -10.06 -4.00 -13.78
CA VAL A 100 -10.77 -5.13 -14.39
C VAL A 100 -12.01 -5.45 -13.56
N GLN A 101 -13.12 -5.71 -14.24
CA GLN A 101 -14.36 -6.17 -13.60
C GLN A 101 -14.34 -7.69 -13.45
N ARG A 102 -14.32 -8.19 -12.20
CA ARG A 102 -14.32 -9.64 -11.92
C ARG A 102 -15.68 -10.08 -11.40
N LYS A 103 -16.29 -11.08 -12.06
CA LYS A 103 -17.54 -11.70 -11.62
C LYS A 103 -17.25 -12.65 -10.44
N GLY A 104 -17.99 -12.51 -9.35
CA GLY A 104 -17.99 -13.40 -8.20
C GLY A 104 -19.42 -13.84 -7.82
N LEU A 105 -19.55 -14.64 -6.76
CA LEU A 105 -20.84 -15.12 -6.27
C LEU A 105 -21.82 -13.98 -5.92
N PHE A 106 -21.30 -12.84 -5.46
CA PHE A 106 -22.08 -11.67 -5.04
C PHE A 106 -22.10 -10.54 -6.08
N GLY A 107 -21.88 -10.88 -7.37
CA GLY A 107 -21.88 -9.91 -8.47
C GLY A 107 -20.49 -9.53 -8.95
N THR A 108 -20.42 -8.45 -9.72
CA THR A 108 -19.17 -7.96 -10.32
C THR A 108 -18.47 -6.99 -9.38
N ARG A 109 -17.17 -7.15 -9.18
CA ARG A 109 -16.35 -6.29 -8.33
C ARG A 109 -15.15 -5.75 -9.09
N PRO A 110 -14.75 -4.50 -8.86
CA PRO A 110 -13.52 -3.96 -9.42
C PRO A 110 -12.31 -4.69 -8.82
N VAL A 111 -11.32 -4.92 -9.68
CA VAL A 111 -9.99 -5.40 -9.33
C VAL A 111 -9.01 -4.43 -9.94
N LEU A 112 -8.25 -3.75 -9.11
CA LEU A 112 -7.13 -2.92 -9.53
C LEU A 112 -5.98 -3.84 -9.94
N VAL A 113 -5.47 -3.66 -11.15
CA VAL A 113 -4.35 -4.42 -11.69
C VAL A 113 -3.17 -3.46 -11.83
N LEU A 114 -2.08 -3.71 -11.09
CA LEU A 114 -0.86 -2.91 -11.10
C LEU A 114 0.30 -3.73 -11.63
N ARG A 115 1.17 -3.13 -12.45
CA ARG A 115 2.33 -3.83 -13.00
C ARG A 115 3.59 -3.37 -12.26
N THR A 116 3.92 -4.11 -11.21
CA THR A 116 5.11 -3.83 -10.40
C THR A 116 6.34 -4.51 -10.99
N THR A 117 7.53 -4.18 -10.49
CA THR A 117 8.79 -4.87 -10.86
C THR A 117 8.78 -6.36 -10.50
N GLU A 118 7.95 -6.78 -9.54
CA GLU A 118 7.79 -8.17 -9.10
C GLU A 118 6.69 -8.92 -9.87
N GLY A 119 6.06 -8.23 -10.83
CA GLY A 119 4.98 -8.78 -11.65
C GLY A 119 3.65 -8.08 -11.42
N GLU A 120 2.60 -8.73 -11.90
CA GLU A 120 1.26 -8.17 -11.94
C GLU A 120 0.50 -8.44 -10.64
N TRP A 121 0.14 -7.36 -9.94
CA TRP A 121 -0.65 -7.40 -8.72
C TRP A 121 -2.12 -7.20 -9.05
N ARG A 122 -2.97 -8.08 -8.52
CA ARG A 122 -4.44 -8.01 -8.67
C ARG A 122 -5.07 -7.75 -7.31
N ILE A 123 -5.51 -6.52 -7.08
CA ILE A 123 -5.96 -6.02 -5.78
C ILE A 123 -7.48 -5.80 -5.79
N GLY A 124 -8.19 -6.37 -4.82
CA GLY A 124 -9.64 -6.25 -4.71
C GLY A 124 -10.11 -5.47 -3.48
N LYS A 125 -11.43 -5.38 -3.30
CA LYS A 125 -12.09 -4.64 -2.22
C LYS A 125 -11.79 -5.15 -0.79
N ARG A 126 -11.41 -6.41 -0.63
CA ARG A 126 -11.06 -7.03 0.65
C ARG A 126 -9.83 -7.89 0.40
N SER A 127 -8.67 -7.38 0.82
CA SER A 127 -7.40 -8.09 1.02
C SER A 127 -7.13 -9.19 -0.01
N GLY A 128 -6.40 -8.85 -1.07
CA GLY A 128 -5.67 -9.87 -1.80
C GLY A 128 -4.49 -10.33 -0.94
N THR A 129 -4.38 -11.62 -0.62
CA THR A 129 -3.13 -12.19 -0.14
C THR A 129 -2.22 -12.33 -1.35
N ILE A 130 -1.13 -11.58 -1.38
CA ILE A 130 -0.11 -11.71 -2.43
C ILE A 130 0.77 -12.91 -2.06
N PRO A 131 1.01 -13.87 -2.97
CA PRO A 131 1.91 -14.97 -2.69
C PRO A 131 3.32 -14.41 -2.40
N TYR A 132 3.87 -14.82 -1.25
CA TYR A 132 5.25 -14.61 -0.84
C TYR A 132 6.13 -15.70 -1.44
#